data_AF-A0A3A0EA45-F1
#
_entry.id   AF-A0A3A0EA45-F1
#
_cell.length_a   1.000
_cell.length_b   1.000
_cell.length_c   1.000
_cell.angle_alpha   90.00
_cell.angle_beta   90.00
_cell.angle_gamma   90.00
#
_symmetry.space_group_name_H-M   'P 1'
#
loop_
_entity.id
_entity.type
_entity.pdbx_description
1 polymer ?
#
loop_
_entity_poly.entity_id
_entity_poly.type
_entity_poly.pdbx_seq_one_letter_code
_entity_poly.pdbx_strand_id
1 'polypeptide(L)'
;MAGRSRSDPWARLCLAAAALGVVVTIGGLGWATLATPAHVWSPEQAAEYQAAGAALHAARSEAPPTNARAGHRPVEELAAAQARFTRISAELDRARSQRDRWGLWTAGTGLALIILGGVGYLAARRPR
;
A
#
# COMPACT_ATOMS: atom_id res chain seq x y z
N MET A 1 45.99 29.00 -13.75
CA MET A 1 46.44 27.65 -13.36
C MET A 1 45.28 26.95 -12.65
N ALA A 2 44.62 26.02 -13.35
CA ALA A 2 43.44 25.33 -12.85
C ALA A 2 43.85 24.24 -11.84
N GLY A 3 43.58 24.50 -10.56
CA GLY A 3 43.70 23.50 -9.50
C GLY A 3 42.71 22.38 -9.74
N ARG A 4 43.20 21.24 -10.24
CA ARG A 4 42.45 20.00 -10.39
C ARG A 4 42.01 19.58 -8.99
N SER A 5 40.76 19.88 -8.62
CA SER A 5 40.21 19.39 -7.35
C SER A 5 40.30 17.87 -7.40
N ARG A 6 41.17 17.29 -6.58
CA ARG A 6 41.08 15.86 -6.27
C ARG A 6 39.70 15.70 -5.68
N SER A 7 38.80 15.18 -6.46
CA SER A 7 37.44 14.92 -6.07
C SER A 7 37.47 14.08 -4.80
N ASP A 8 37.06 14.66 -3.67
CA ASP A 8 37.02 13.91 -2.43
C ASP A 8 36.12 12.68 -2.63
N PRO A 9 36.67 11.45 -2.51
CA PRO A 9 35.90 10.24 -2.73
C PRO A 9 34.70 10.16 -1.78
N TRP A 10 34.83 10.77 -0.61
CA TRP A 10 33.77 10.92 0.38
C TRP A 10 32.60 11.77 -0.13
N ALA A 11 32.86 12.93 -0.73
CA ALA A 11 31.80 13.79 -1.28
C ALA A 11 31.03 13.09 -2.41
N ARG A 12 31.73 12.29 -3.23
CA ARG A 12 31.10 11.45 -4.27
C ARG A 12 30.21 10.37 -3.67
N LEU A 13 30.65 9.72 -2.60
CA LEU A 13 29.86 8.71 -1.90
C LEU A 13 28.57 9.31 -1.33
N CYS A 14 28.65 10.47 -0.67
CA CYS A 14 27.46 11.16 -0.14
C CYS A 14 26.48 11.57 -1.25
N LEU A 15 27.00 12.06 -2.38
CA LEU A 15 26.17 12.43 -3.54
C LEU A 15 25.51 11.19 -4.17
N ALA A 16 26.23 10.08 -4.30
CA ALA A 16 25.69 8.82 -4.78
C ALA A 16 24.60 8.29 -3.84
N ALA A 17 24.79 8.37 -2.52
CA ALA A 17 23.79 7.98 -1.54
C ALA A 17 22.53 8.84 -1.63
N ALA A 18 22.67 10.17 -1.77
CA ALA A 18 21.54 11.07 -1.94
C ALA A 18 20.78 10.80 -3.25
N ALA A 19 21.50 10.58 -4.36
CA ALA A 19 20.89 10.24 -5.64
C ALA A 19 20.14 8.90 -5.58
N LEU A 20 20.73 7.88 -4.94
CA LEU A 20 20.06 6.61 -4.70
C LEU A 20 18.80 6.80 -3.85
N GLY A 21 18.86 7.64 -2.81
CA GLY A 21 17.70 7.99 -1.99
C GLY A 21 16.57 8.59 -2.82
N VAL A 22 16.87 9.51 -3.74
CA VAL A 22 15.87 10.08 -4.68
C VAL A 22 15.22 9.00 -5.53
N VAL A 23 16.03 8.11 -6.14
CA VAL A 23 15.52 7.01 -6.96
C VAL A 23 14.59 6.10 -6.15
N VAL A 24 14.99 5.73 -4.93
CA VAL A 24 14.19 4.89 -4.03
C VAL A 24 12.89 5.60 -3.62
N THR A 25 12.93 6.90 -3.33
CA THR A 25 11.74 7.67 -2.98
C THR A 25 10.75 7.76 -4.16
N ILE A 26 11.25 8.08 -5.36
CA ILE A 26 10.41 8.10 -6.57
C ILE A 26 9.85 6.72 -6.85
N GLY A 27 10.66 5.66 -6.71
CA GLY A 27 10.21 4.28 -6.84
C GLY A 27 9.12 3.90 -5.85
N GLY A 28 9.25 4.28 -4.57
CA GLY A 28 8.24 4.04 -3.54
C GLY A 28 6.93 4.78 -3.78
N LEU A 29 7.00 6.05 -4.17
CA LEU A 29 5.82 6.84 -4.55
C LEU A 29 5.17 6.31 -5.84
N GLY A 30 5.98 5.94 -6.83
CA GLY A 30 5.54 5.34 -8.07
C GLY A 30 4.86 3.98 -7.84
N TRP A 31 5.37 3.18 -6.90
CA TRP A 31 4.70 1.95 -6.50
C TRP A 31 3.32 2.21 -5.89
N ALA A 32 3.20 3.20 -5.00
CA ALA A 32 1.91 3.54 -4.41
C ALA A 32 0.86 3.99 -5.45
N THR A 33 1.27 4.63 -6.55
CA THR A 33 0.36 5.12 -7.59
C THR A 33 0.13 4.12 -8.72
N LEU A 34 1.15 3.34 -9.11
CA LEU A 34 1.11 2.45 -10.28
C LEU A 34 0.82 0.99 -9.92
N ALA A 35 1.00 0.57 -8.66
CA ALA A 35 0.72 -0.81 -8.27
C ALA A 35 -0.78 -1.11 -8.41
N THR A 36 -1.12 -1.85 -9.46
CA THR A 36 -2.50 -2.26 -9.71
C THR A 36 -2.98 -3.19 -8.59
N PRO A 37 -4.28 -3.14 -8.23
CA PRO A 37 -4.85 -4.03 -7.21
C PRO A 37 -4.59 -5.52 -7.46
N ALA A 38 -4.43 -5.91 -8.74
CA ALA A 38 -4.12 -7.27 -9.16
C ALA A 38 -2.78 -7.82 -8.60
N HIS A 39 -1.85 -6.97 -8.16
CA HIS A 39 -0.59 -7.41 -7.55
C HIS A 39 -0.74 -7.86 -6.10
N VAL A 40 -1.77 -7.38 -5.39
CA VAL A 40 -2.01 -7.69 -3.97
C VAL A 40 -3.27 -8.49 -3.74
N TRP A 41 -4.05 -8.72 -4.81
CA TRP A 41 -5.32 -9.42 -4.76
C TRP A 41 -5.44 -10.32 -5.98
N SER A 42 -5.57 -11.63 -5.76
CA SER A 42 -5.65 -12.57 -6.88
C SER A 42 -7.00 -12.44 -7.61
N PRO A 43 -7.07 -12.79 -8.91
CA PRO A 43 -8.33 -12.82 -9.65
C PRO A 43 -9.39 -13.69 -8.95
N GLU A 44 -8.98 -14.80 -8.34
CA GLU A 44 -9.86 -15.73 -7.62
C GLU A 44 -10.47 -15.06 -6.38
N GLN A 45 -9.66 -14.32 -5.60
CA GLN A 45 -10.17 -13.56 -4.45
C GLN A 45 -11.13 -12.45 -4.90
N ALA A 46 -10.90 -11.84 -6.06
CA ALA A 46 -11.80 -10.81 -6.60
C ALA A 46 -13.15 -11.43 -7.00
N ALA A 47 -13.11 -12.60 -7.65
CA ALA A 47 -14.32 -13.36 -7.97
C ALA A 47 -15.07 -13.79 -6.69
N GLU A 48 -14.37 -14.22 -5.64
CA GLU A 48 -15.00 -14.58 -4.38
C GLU A 48 -15.66 -13.38 -3.69
N TYR A 49 -15.01 -12.21 -3.69
CA TYR A 49 -15.61 -10.98 -3.17
C TYR A 49 -16.90 -10.61 -3.92
N GLN A 50 -16.88 -10.68 -5.25
CA GLN A 50 -18.07 -10.43 -6.07
C GLN A 50 -19.18 -11.44 -5.77
N ALA A 51 -18.85 -12.73 -5.67
CA ALA A 51 -19.81 -13.78 -5.34
C ALA A 51 -20.43 -13.59 -3.94
N ALA A 52 -19.63 -13.20 -2.95
CA ALA A 52 -20.12 -12.91 -1.61
C ALA A 52 -21.03 -11.66 -1.58
N GLY A 53 -20.70 -10.63 -2.36
CA GLY A 53 -21.54 -9.45 -2.52
C GLY A 53 -22.88 -9.78 -3.19
N ALA A 54 -22.86 -10.59 -4.25
CA ALA A 54 -24.06 -11.06 -4.93
C ALA A 54 -24.94 -11.91 -4.01
N ALA A 55 -24.35 -12.84 -3.26
CA ALA A 55 -25.08 -13.67 -2.30
C ALA A 55 -25.72 -12.84 -1.18
N LEU A 56 -25.02 -11.83 -0.65
CA LEU A 56 -25.59 -10.90 0.33
C LEU A 56 -26.73 -10.09 -0.26
N HIS A 57 -26.60 -9.62 -1.49
CA HIS A 57 -27.65 -8.87 -2.17
C HIS A 57 -28.90 -9.74 -2.40
N ALA A 58 -28.73 -10.97 -2.88
CA ALA A 58 -29.81 -11.93 -3.06
C ALA A 58 -30.54 -12.25 -1.74
N ALA A 59 -29.78 -12.54 -0.68
CA ALA A 59 -30.34 -12.80 0.66
C ALA A 59 -31.13 -11.60 1.22
N ARG A 60 -30.72 -10.37 0.88
CA ARG A 60 -31.49 -9.16 1.25
C ARG A 60 -32.76 -9.00 0.44
N SER A 61 -32.75 -9.31 -0.85
CA SER A 61 -33.95 -9.22 -1.70
C SER A 61 -35.00 -10.28 -1.38
N GLU A 62 -34.59 -11.44 -0.87
CA GLU A 62 -35.49 -12.53 -0.48
C GLU A 62 -36.04 -12.38 0.94
N ALA A 63 -35.49 -11.47 1.76
CA ALA A 63 -35.99 -11.20 3.10
C ALA A 63 -37.40 -10.57 3.01
N PRO A 64 -38.46 -11.25 3.48
CA PRO A 64 -39.81 -10.71 3.40
C PRO A 64 -39.92 -9.42 4.23
N PRO A 65 -40.78 -8.45 3.82
CA PRO A 65 -41.03 -7.27 4.62
C PRO A 65 -41.48 -7.68 6.02
N THR A 66 -40.99 -6.96 7.03
CA THR A 66 -40.96 -7.23 8.48
C THR A 66 -42.30 -7.63 9.14
N ASN A 67 -43.40 -7.66 8.39
CA ASN A 67 -44.76 -7.94 8.85
C ASN A 67 -45.28 -9.35 8.49
N ALA A 68 -44.53 -10.17 7.75
CA ALA A 68 -44.95 -11.53 7.38
C ALA A 68 -44.48 -12.58 8.41
N ARG A 69 -45.43 -13.12 9.17
CA ARG A 69 -45.22 -13.98 10.35
C ARG A 69 -44.73 -15.42 10.06
N ALA A 70 -43.95 -15.69 9.03
CA ALA A 70 -43.65 -17.07 8.62
C ALA A 70 -42.14 -17.40 8.57
N GLY A 71 -41.68 -18.19 9.56
CA GLY A 71 -40.48 -19.05 9.49
C GLY A 71 -39.15 -18.37 9.80
N HIS A 72 -38.47 -18.74 10.89
CA HIS A 72 -37.20 -18.19 11.39
C HIS A 72 -35.94 -18.38 10.49
N ARG A 73 -36.04 -18.93 9.27
CA ARG A 73 -34.87 -19.21 8.42
C ARG A 73 -34.20 -18.03 7.68
N PRO A 74 -34.90 -16.98 7.21
CA PRO A 74 -34.26 -15.96 6.35
C PRO A 74 -33.28 -15.06 7.12
N VAL A 75 -33.38 -15.00 8.45
CA VAL A 75 -32.49 -14.17 9.28
C VAL A 75 -31.11 -14.80 9.44
N GLU A 76 -31.03 -16.12 9.59
CA GLU A 76 -29.75 -16.84 9.75
C GLU A 76 -28.94 -16.83 8.45
N GLU A 77 -29.59 -17.04 7.30
CA GLU A 77 -28.93 -17.00 5.99
C GLU A 77 -28.41 -15.61 5.66
N LEU A 78 -29.20 -14.56 5.94
CA LEU A 78 -28.75 -13.18 5.79
C LEU A 78 -27.57 -12.87 6.71
N ALA A 79 -27.61 -13.30 7.97
CA ALA A 79 -26.52 -13.09 8.92
C ALA A 79 -25.23 -13.82 8.46
N ALA A 80 -25.35 -15.05 7.97
CA ALA A 80 -24.22 -15.81 7.43
C ALA A 80 -23.62 -15.16 6.18
N ALA A 81 -24.46 -14.71 5.24
CA ALA A 81 -24.00 -13.99 4.05
C ALA A 81 -23.32 -12.66 4.41
N GLN A 82 -23.88 -11.91 5.36
CA GLN A 82 -23.30 -10.68 5.87
C GLN A 82 -21.94 -10.92 6.54
N ALA A 83 -21.83 -11.97 7.36
CA ALA A 83 -20.58 -12.34 8.02
C ALA A 83 -19.50 -12.72 7.00
N ARG A 84 -19.87 -13.52 5.98
CA ARG A 84 -18.95 -13.89 4.89
C ARG A 84 -18.46 -12.67 4.12
N PHE A 85 -19.37 -11.77 3.72
CA PHE A 85 -19.02 -10.55 3.01
C PHE A 85 -18.13 -9.63 3.85
N THR A 86 -18.46 -9.44 5.13
CA THR A 86 -17.66 -8.62 6.06
C THR A 86 -16.23 -9.17 6.19
N ARG A 87 -16.08 -10.49 6.32
CA ARG A 87 -14.77 -11.13 6.43
C ARG A 87 -13.90 -10.86 5.20
N ILE A 88 -14.43 -11.10 4.00
CA ILE A 88 -13.68 -10.89 2.74
C ILE A 88 -13.39 -9.39 2.52
N SER A 89 -14.32 -8.51 2.89
CA SER A 89 -14.08 -7.05 2.85
C SER A 89 -12.93 -6.65 3.76
N ALA A 90 -12.86 -7.20 4.99
CA ALA A 90 -11.77 -6.93 5.90
C ALA A 90 -10.42 -7.45 5.38
N GLU A 91 -10.40 -8.57 4.67
CA GLU A 91 -9.20 -9.06 3.98
C GLU A 91 -8.76 -8.09 2.87
N LEU A 92 -9.71 -7.53 2.10
CA LEU A 92 -9.45 -6.53 1.06
C LEU A 92 -8.83 -5.26 1.61
N ASP A 93 -9.36 -4.77 2.72
CA ASP A 93 -8.82 -3.58 3.37
C ASP A 93 -7.45 -3.84 3.99
N ARG A 94 -7.19 -5.06 4.51
CA ARG A 94 -5.85 -5.48 4.94
C ARG A 94 -4.86 -5.53 3.77
N ALA A 95 -5.25 -6.08 2.63
CA ALA A 95 -4.38 -6.15 1.45
C ALA A 95 -4.04 -4.75 0.91
N ARG A 96 -5.04 -3.85 0.84
CA ARG A 96 -4.85 -2.45 0.46
C ARG A 96 -3.92 -1.71 1.42
N SER A 97 -4.19 -1.83 2.73
CA SER A 97 -3.37 -1.16 3.74
C SER A 97 -1.94 -1.69 3.81
N GLN A 98 -1.71 -2.98 3.52
CA GLN A 98 -0.35 -3.50 3.37
C GLN A 98 0.35 -2.86 2.17
N ARG A 99 -0.28 -2.81 1.00
CA ARG A 99 0.29 -2.16 -0.21
C ARG A 99 0.72 -0.72 0.08
N ASP A 100 -0.16 0.05 0.69
CA ASP A 100 0.08 1.46 0.98
C ASP A 100 1.17 1.63 2.03
N ARG A 101 1.24 0.73 3.02
CA ARG A 101 2.30 0.69 4.02
C ARG A 101 3.65 0.40 3.38
N TRP A 102 3.75 -0.60 2.50
CA TRP A 102 5.01 -0.89 1.80
C TRP A 102 5.50 0.31 0.98
N GLY A 103 4.62 0.94 0.20
CA GLY A 103 4.98 2.15 -0.56
C GLY A 103 5.49 3.28 0.33
N LEU A 104 4.80 3.55 1.44
CA LEU A 104 5.19 4.59 2.40
C LEU A 104 6.54 4.29 3.07
N TRP A 105 6.76 3.04 3.48
CA TRP A 105 8.01 2.61 4.10
C TRP A 105 9.18 2.77 3.12
N THR A 106 9.05 2.32 1.87
CA THR A 106 10.08 2.49 0.83
C THR A 106 10.36 3.96 0.55
N ALA A 107 9.32 4.79 0.41
CA ALA A 107 9.48 6.22 0.20
C ALA A 107 10.20 6.89 1.39
N GLY A 108 9.84 6.50 2.63
CA GLY A 108 10.46 6.98 3.86
C GLY A 108 11.94 6.58 3.98
N THR A 109 12.31 5.35 3.61
CA THR A 109 13.71 4.92 3.58
C THR A 109 14.52 5.72 2.56
N GLY A 110 13.97 5.96 1.37
CA GLY A 110 14.60 6.82 0.37
C GLY A 110 14.82 8.25 0.89
N LEU A 111 13.82 8.82 1.56
CA LEU A 111 13.91 10.17 2.12
C LEU A 111 14.99 10.26 3.20
N ALA A 112 15.09 9.25 4.07
CA ALA A 112 16.14 9.16 5.07
C ALA A 112 17.54 9.14 4.45
N LEU A 113 17.73 8.39 3.34
CA LEU A 113 19.00 8.37 2.61
C LEU A 113 19.36 9.73 2.00
N ILE A 114 18.37 10.46 1.46
CA ILE A 114 18.58 11.82 0.93
C ILE A 114 19.07 12.76 2.05
N ILE A 115 18.40 12.72 3.21
CA ILE A 115 18.74 13.57 4.35
C ILE A 115 20.15 13.24 4.86
N LEU A 116 20.44 11.96 5.10
CA LEU A 116 21.75 11.53 5.59
C LEU A 116 22.87 11.84 4.59
N GLY A 117 22.65 11.58 3.29
CA GLY A 117 23.61 11.90 2.23
C GLY A 117 23.84 13.40 2.09
N GLY A 118 22.77 14.21 2.12
CA GLY A 118 22.85 15.67 2.04
C GLY A 118 23.56 16.29 3.25
N VAL A 119 23.22 15.87 4.46
CA VAL A 119 23.89 16.33 5.69
C VAL A 119 25.36 15.90 5.70
N GLY A 120 25.67 14.66 5.33
CA GLY A 120 27.04 14.16 5.22
C GLY A 120 27.88 14.93 4.20
N TYR A 121 27.29 15.29 3.06
CA TYR A 121 27.93 16.10 2.03
C TYR A 121 28.25 17.52 2.53
N LEU A 122 27.31 18.17 3.21
CA LEU A 122 27.52 19.50 3.80
C LEU A 122 28.57 19.48 4.90
N ALA A 123 28.56 18.47 5.76
CA ALA A 123 29.56 18.30 6.82
C ALA A 123 30.97 18.12 6.24
N ALA A 124 31.11 17.34 5.16
CA ALA A 124 32.38 17.13 4.48
C ALA A 124 32.96 18.40 3.83
N ARG A 125 32.10 19.35 3.47
CA ARG A 125 32.49 20.61 2.82
C ARG A 125 32.80 21.75 3.78
N ARG A 126 32.56 21.60 5.09
CA ARG A 126 32.93 22.64 6.05
C ARG A 126 34.45 22.68 6.19
N PRO A 127 35.14 23.75 5.78
CA PRO A 127 36.56 23.91 6.07
C PRO A 127 36.72 23.99 7.59
N ARG A 128 37.66 23.23 8.15
CA ARG A 128 38.12 23.41 9.53
C ARG A 128 38.92 24.68 9.65
#